data_AF-A0ABD0N7I8-F1
#
_entry.id   AF-A0ABD0N7I8-F1
#
_cell.length_a   1.000
_cell.length_b   1.000
_cell.length_c   1.000
_cell.angle_alpha   90.00
_cell.angle_beta   90.00
_cell.angle_gamma   90.00
#
_symmetry.space_group_name_H-M   'P 1'
#
loop_
_entity.id
_entity.type
_entity.pdbx_description
1 polymer ?
#
loop_
_entity_poly.entity_id
_entity_poly.type
_entity_poly.pdbx_seq_one_letter_code
_entity_poly.pdbx_strand_id
1 'polypeptide(L)'
;FIASDMTSKNSSTQLWLVTHFHELGSLYDFLQYSTLDPEGCLRMCLSIASGLVHLHTEILSTQGKPAIAHRDLKSRNILVKRNGQCCIADL
;
A
#
# COMPACT_ATOMS: atom_id res chain seq x y z
N PHE A 1 -7.48 -5.38 1.90
CA PHE A 1 -8.61 -5.61 0.97
C PHE A 1 -9.90 -5.50 1.76
N ILE A 2 -10.88 -4.73 1.29
CA ILE A 2 -12.22 -4.67 1.91
C ILE A 2 -13.21 -5.42 1.01
N ALA A 3 -13.29 -5.03 -0.26
CA ALA A 3 -14.17 -5.67 -1.24
C ALA A 3 -13.73 -5.36 -2.67
N SER A 4 -14.29 -6.08 -3.64
CA SER A 4 -14.28 -5.75 -5.06
C SER A 4 -15.66 -6.00 -5.64
N ASP A 5 -16.08 -5.20 -6.62
CA ASP A 5 -17.40 -5.33 -7.25
C ASP A 5 -17.36 -5.05 -8.76
N MET A 6 -18.33 -5.58 -9.48
CA MET A 6 -18.49 -5.41 -10.93
C MET A 6 -19.95 -5.05 -11.24
N THR A 7 -20.16 -3.87 -11.82
CA THR A 7 -21.51 -3.40 -12.20
C THR A 7 -21.52 -2.93 -13.65
N SER A 8 -22.69 -3.02 -14.31
CA SER A 8 -22.94 -2.46 -15.64
C SER A 8 -23.83 -1.23 -15.52
N LYS A 9 -23.37 -0.08 -16.03
CA LYS A 9 -24.16 1.16 -16.16
C LYS A 9 -23.92 1.77 -17.52
N ASN A 10 -24.98 2.20 -18.20
CA ASN A 10 -24.91 2.84 -19.53
C ASN A 10 -24.08 2.03 -20.55
N SER A 11 -24.27 0.71 -20.58
CA SER A 11 -23.51 -0.21 -21.45
C SER A 11 -21.99 -0.21 -21.22
N SER A 12 -21.52 0.28 -20.06
CA SER A 12 -20.12 0.24 -19.64
C SER A 12 -19.96 -0.62 -18.38
N THR A 13 -18.98 -1.53 -18.41
CA THR A 13 -18.58 -2.30 -17.24
C THR A 13 -17.72 -1.44 -16.32
N GLN A 14 -18.08 -1.36 -15.05
CA GLN A 14 -17.31 -0.69 -14.02
C GLN A 14 -16.74 -1.73 -13.07
N LEU A 15 -15.44 -1.64 -12.80
CA LEU A 15 -14.71 -2.50 -11.87
C LEU A 15 -14.32 -1.66 -10.66
N TRP A 16 -14.77 -2.08 -9.48
CA TRP A 16 -14.56 -1.37 -8.23
C TRP A 16 -13.62 -2.18 -7.35
N LEU A 17 -12.61 -1.51 -6.79
CA LEU A 17 -11.75 -2.06 -5.75
C LEU A 17 -11.88 -1.16 -4.51
N VAL A 18 -12.33 -1.74 -3.41
CA VAL A 18 -12.54 -1.03 -2.14
C VAL A 18 -11.44 -1.42 -1.16
N THR A 19 -10.71 -0.42 -0.69
CA THR A 19 -9.58 -0.57 0.23
C THR A 19 -9.71 0.40 1.40
N HIS A 20 -8.86 0.25 2.42
CA HIS A 20 -8.83 1.18 3.54
C HIS A 20 -8.37 2.56 3.07
N PHE A 21 -9.08 3.60 3.50
CA PHE A 21 -8.69 4.98 3.23
C PHE A 21 -7.63 5.44 4.23
N HIS A 22 -6.59 6.11 3.73
CA HIS A 22 -5.51 6.70 4.51
C HIS A 22 -5.43 8.19 4.21
N GLU A 23 -5.88 9.01 5.17
CA GLU A 23 -6.09 10.45 4.98
C GLU A 23 -4.81 11.27 4.76
N LEU A 24 -3.65 10.75 5.20
CA LEU A 24 -2.36 11.39 4.98
C LEU A 24 -1.84 11.17 3.54
N GLY A 25 -2.60 10.44 2.73
CA GLY A 25 -2.33 10.25 1.31
C GLY A 25 -1.10 9.39 1.03
N SER A 26 -0.53 9.59 -0.15
CA SER A 26 0.69 8.90 -0.54
C SER A 26 1.92 9.49 0.15
N LEU A 27 2.99 8.71 0.26
CA LEU A 27 4.28 9.17 0.75
C LEU A 27 4.81 10.32 -0.11
N TYR A 28 4.54 10.30 -1.42
CA TYR A 28 4.87 11.40 -2.32
C TYR A 28 4.21 12.71 -1.85
N ASP A 29 2.90 12.70 -1.59
CA ASP A 29 2.14 13.89 -1.19
C ASP A 29 2.53 14.34 0.22
N PHE A 30 2.69 13.39 1.15
CA PHE A 30 3.05 13.65 2.53
C PHE A 30 4.39 14.41 2.65
N LEU A 31 5.40 14.00 1.88
CA LEU A 31 6.74 14.60 1.89
C LEU A 31 6.82 15.97 1.22
N GLN A 32 5.80 16.42 0.47
CA GLN A 32 5.79 17.79 -0.09
C GLN A 32 5.55 18.85 1.00
N TYR A 33 4.86 18.49 2.08
CA TYR A 33 4.40 19.44 3.10
C TYR A 33 4.88 19.11 4.51
N SER A 34 5.54 17.96 4.69
CA SER A 34 6.01 17.48 5.99
C SER A 34 7.51 17.20 5.96
N THR A 35 8.22 17.66 6.98
CA THR A 35 9.58 17.21 7.27
C THR A 35 9.53 16.11 8.34
N LEU A 36 10.52 15.21 8.30
CA LEU A 36 10.62 14.09 9.23
C LEU A 36 11.82 14.30 10.14
N ASP A 37 11.63 14.02 11.42
CA ASP A 37 12.73 13.77 12.32
C ASP A 37 13.35 12.38 12.01
N PRO A 38 14.57 12.10 12.51
CA PRO A 38 15.22 10.82 12.24
C PRO A 38 14.39 9.60 12.66
N GLU A 39 13.66 9.70 13.77
CA GLU A 39 12.81 8.61 14.26
C GLU A 39 11.60 8.34 13.35
N GLY A 40 10.90 9.39 12.92
CA GLY A 40 9.80 9.30 11.97
C GLY A 40 10.26 8.72 10.63
N CYS A 41 11.43 9.16 10.14
CA CYS A 41 12.03 8.62 8.93
C CYS A 41 12.30 7.11 9.05
N LEU A 42 12.92 6.66 10.15
CA LEU A 42 13.18 5.24 10.40
C LEU A 42 11.89 4.44 10.53
N ARG A 43 10.87 4.97 11.20
CA ARG A 43 9.55 4.32 11.35
C ARG A 43 8.89 4.07 9.99
N MET A 44 8.90 5.07 9.12
CA MET A 44 8.35 4.93 7.76
C MET A 44 9.16 3.92 6.95
N CYS A 45 10.49 4.07 6.91
CA CYS A 45 11.39 3.15 6.17
C CYS A 45 11.22 1.70 6.62
N LEU A 46 11.21 1.45 7.93
CA LEU A 46 11.06 0.12 8.50
C LEU A 46 9.72 -0.52 8.10
N SER A 47 8.64 0.25 8.15
CA SER A 47 7.31 -0.26 7.78
C SER A 47 7.18 -0.57 6.28
N ILE A 48 7.80 0.24 5.41
CA ILE A 48 7.87 -0.02 3.96
C ILE A 48 8.68 -1.29 3.70
N ALA A 49 9.88 -1.40 4.28
CA ALA A 49 10.74 -2.57 4.13
C ALA A 49 10.05 -3.85 4.63
N SER A 50 9.34 -3.77 5.77
CA SER A 50 8.57 -4.89 6.31
C SER A 50 7.44 -5.32 5.36
N GLY A 51 6.75 -4.37 4.72
CA GLY A 51 5.76 -4.64 3.68
C GLY A 51 6.36 -5.33 2.44
N LEU A 52 7.53 -4.87 1.99
CA LEU A 52 8.25 -5.47 0.85
C LEU A 52 8.74 -6.88 1.16
N VAL A 53 9.32 -7.10 2.33
CA VAL A 53 9.71 -8.43 2.79
C VAL A 53 8.49 -9.35 2.81
N HIS A 54 7.36 -8.88 3.36
CA HIS A 54 6.12 -9.66 3.33
C HIS A 54 5.68 -10.02 1.90
N LEU A 55 5.76 -9.10 0.94
CA LEU A 55 5.45 -9.41 -0.47
C LEU A 55 6.42 -10.43 -1.06
N HIS A 56 7.73 -10.24 -0.85
CA HIS A 56 8.78 -11.04 -1.49
C HIS A 56 8.95 -12.44 -0.88
N THR A 57 8.62 -12.63 0.40
CA THR A 57 8.77 -13.92 1.07
C THR A 57 7.66 -14.88 0.67
N GLU A 58 8.01 -16.05 0.13
CA GLU A 58 7.09 -17.17 -0.04
C GLU A 58 6.70 -17.74 1.33
N ILE A 59 5.40 -17.96 1.54
CA ILE A 59 4.84 -18.53 2.77
C ILE A 59 4.26 -19.91 2.42
N LEU A 60 4.94 -20.97 2.86
CA LEU A 60 4.50 -22.36 2.68
C LEU A 60 3.56 -22.74 3.82
N SER A 61 2.25 -22.58 3.62
CA SER A 61 1.21 -23.01 4.56
C SER A 61 -0.09 -23.39 3.82
N THR A 62 -1.11 -23.85 4.53
CA THR A 62 -2.45 -24.13 3.95
C THR A 62 -3.12 -22.88 3.36
N GLN A 63 -2.77 -21.69 3.86
CA GLN A 63 -3.11 -20.39 3.28
C GLN A 63 -1.84 -19.76 2.71
N GLY A 64 -1.10 -20.53 1.91
CA GLY A 64 0.19 -20.13 1.38
C GLY A 64 0.11 -18.87 0.53
N LYS A 65 1.25 -18.18 0.42
CA LYS A 65 1.41 -16.99 -0.41
C LYS A 65 2.67 -17.16 -1.24
N PRO A 66 2.61 -17.06 -2.58
CA PRO A 66 3.83 -17.06 -3.39
C PRO A 66 4.68 -15.81 -3.09
N ALA A 67 5.94 -15.82 -3.52
CA ALA A 67 6.73 -14.61 -3.62
C ALA A 67 6.09 -13.68 -4.67
N ILE A 68 5.86 -12.41 -4.32
CA ILE A 68 5.20 -11.42 -5.18
C ILE A 68 6.16 -10.26 -5.39
N ALA A 69 6.52 -9.96 -6.63
CA ALA A 69 7.23 -8.73 -6.98
C ALA A 69 6.22 -7.62 -7.28
N HIS A 70 6.34 -6.46 -6.62
CA HIS A 70 5.42 -5.33 -6.81
C HIS A 70 5.52 -4.70 -8.22
N ARG A 71 6.74 -4.59 -8.77
CA ARG A 71 7.07 -4.08 -10.12
C ARG A 71 6.76 -2.60 -10.41
N ASP A 72 5.89 -1.94 -9.64
CA ASP A 72 5.67 -0.48 -9.73
C ASP A 72 5.84 0.24 -8.38
N LEU A 73 6.94 -0.08 -7.67
CA LEU A 73 7.22 0.51 -6.37
C LEU A 73 7.72 1.96 -6.54
N LYS A 74 6.93 2.91 -6.05
CA LYS A 74 7.23 4.35 -6.05
C LYS A 74 6.53 5.03 -4.88
N SER A 75 6.95 6.24 -4.50
CA SER A 75 6.38 6.97 -3.37
C SER A 75 4.88 7.27 -3.49
N ARG A 76 4.33 7.32 -4.71
CA ARG A 76 2.89 7.44 -4.94
C ARG A 76 2.10 6.17 -4.59
N ASN A 77 2.73 5.00 -4.66
CA ASN A 77 2.13 3.69 -4.37
C ASN A 77 2.42 3.23 -2.93
N ILE A 78 2.86 4.15 -2.07
CA ILE A 78 3.05 3.93 -0.64
C ILE A 78 2.13 4.91 0.08
N LEU A 79 1.24 4.43 0.94
CA LEU A 79 0.30 5.26 1.70
C LEU A 79 0.80 5.45 3.13
N VAL A 80 0.58 6.66 3.68
CA VAL A 80 0.96 7.01 5.06
C VAL A 80 -0.24 6.84 6.00
N LYS A 81 -0.07 6.08 7.07
CA LYS A 81 -1.08 5.85 8.10
C LYS A 81 -0.97 6.91 9.21
N ARG A 82 -2.08 7.16 9.91
CA ARG A 82 -2.15 8.09 11.06
C ARG A 82 -1.10 7.82 12.17
N ASN A 83 -0.66 6.58 12.31
CA ASN A 83 0.34 6.19 13.32
C ASN A 83 1.81 6.42 12.86
N GLY A 84 2.02 7.01 11.69
CA GLY A 84 3.34 7.26 11.10
C GLY A 84 4.00 6.05 10.44
N GLN A 85 3.28 4.93 10.30
CA GLN A 85 3.72 3.80 9.48
C GLN A 85 3.19 3.93 8.05
N CYS A 86 3.76 3.15 7.14
CA CYS A 86 3.34 3.08 5.76
C CYS A 86 2.70 1.72 5.42
N CYS A 87 1.98 1.68 4.30
CA CYS A 87 1.62 0.44 3.61
C CYS A 87 1.82 0.60 2.10
N ILE A 88 1.98 -0.53 1.41
CA ILE A 88 2.16 -0.59 -0.04
C ILE A 88 0.78 -0.78 -0.68
N ALA A 89 0.51 -0.06 -1.77
CA ALA A 89 -0.72 -0.07 -2.53
C ALA A 89 -0.44 -0.31 -4.03
N ASP A 90 -1.49 -0.55 -4.82
CA ASP A 90 -1.41 -0.71 -6.28
C ASP A 90 -0.60 -1.94 -6.73
N LEU A 91 -1.11 -3.12 -6.34
CA LEU A 91 -0.64 -4.45 -6.75
C LEU A 91 -1.35 -4.95 -8.02
#